data_AF-A0A0V1JRA5-F1
#
_entry.id   AF-A0A0V1JRA5-F1
#
_cell.length_a   1.000
_cell.length_b   1.000
_cell.length_c   1.000
_cell.angle_alpha   90.00
_cell.angle_beta   90.00
_cell.angle_gamma   90.00
#
_symmetry.space_group_name_H-M   'P 1'
#
loop_
_entity.id
_entity.type
_entity.pdbx_description
1 polymer ?
#
loop_
_entity_poly.entity_id
_entity_poly.type
_entity_poly.pdbx_seq_one_letter_code
_entity_poly.pdbx_strand_id
1 'polypeptide(L)'
;MTKFTTTIIPKMDDAEDEHCGILLSGSDDFEQKTNAASCGKSVKHGFYRKVMCIISFQFLFITTIATTFILFPGLKAVVQHWTWMLTLAFLFTISLLILTHFYHKRHPQNILLLFLWTICEAYTAGVFGSYFDTFVIAQVFFLMAIVTICLLIYTLFSKSNVKISLASKFAFIIILLFSCMLQLYLQLEVAELVIAFIAAFLFTVFIIYDLNALMYKLSPEEYVVASLALYLDIIYLFLLLFKRNNFVRK
;
A
#
# COMPACT_ATOMS: atom_id res chain seq x y z
N MET A 1 -63.04 -32.23 25.98
CA MET A 1 -62.70 -31.41 27.16
C MET A 1 -61.64 -30.39 26.76
N THR A 2 -62.03 -29.13 26.85
CA THR A 2 -61.36 -27.90 26.45
C THR A 2 -60.43 -27.41 27.57
N LYS A 3 -59.19 -26.99 27.27
CA LYS A 3 -58.38 -26.01 28.03
C LYS A 3 -57.40 -25.38 27.04
N PHE A 4 -57.69 -24.20 26.45
CA PHE A 4 -57.42 -22.83 26.93
C PHE A 4 -55.96 -22.54 27.34
N THR A 5 -55.23 -22.03 26.34
CA THR A 5 -54.33 -20.86 26.31
C THR A 5 -53.70 -20.36 27.62
N THR A 6 -52.37 -20.25 27.62
CA THR A 6 -51.70 -19.07 28.19
C THR A 6 -50.58 -18.63 27.28
N THR A 7 -50.76 -17.44 26.74
CA THR A 7 -49.87 -16.66 25.89
C THR A 7 -48.69 -16.15 26.71
N ILE A 8 -47.47 -16.36 26.24
CA ILE A 8 -46.31 -15.51 26.57
C ILE A 8 -45.61 -15.23 25.22
N ILE A 9 -45.69 -14.00 24.74
CA ILE A 9 -44.97 -13.44 23.58
C ILE A 9 -44.41 -12.09 24.07
N PRO A 10 -43.24 -11.58 23.64
CA PRO A 10 -42.03 -12.19 23.08
C PRO A 10 -40.73 -11.70 23.77
N LYS A 11 -39.56 -12.19 23.34
CA LYS A 11 -38.47 -11.28 22.99
C LYS A 11 -37.68 -11.81 21.79
N MET A 12 -37.72 -11.00 20.74
CA MET A 12 -36.97 -11.07 19.50
C MET A 12 -35.48 -10.89 19.81
N ASP A 13 -34.64 -11.79 19.31
CA ASP A 13 -33.26 -11.54 18.90
C ASP A 13 -32.88 -12.69 17.95
N ASP A 14 -33.21 -12.45 16.69
CA ASP A 14 -32.50 -12.83 15.46
C ASP A 14 -32.07 -14.30 15.28
N ALA A 15 -33.03 -15.08 14.77
CA ALA A 15 -32.75 -16.06 13.74
C ALA A 15 -32.53 -15.34 12.41
N GLU A 16 -31.43 -15.64 11.71
CA GLU A 16 -31.31 -15.72 10.24
C GLU A 16 -29.83 -15.98 9.88
N ASP A 17 -29.39 -17.22 9.99
CA ASP A 17 -28.12 -17.68 9.42
C ASP A 17 -28.29 -19.12 8.91
N GLU A 18 -29.25 -19.32 8.00
CA GLU A 18 -29.21 -20.47 7.09
C GLU A 18 -30.02 -20.18 5.82
N HIS A 19 -29.40 -20.53 4.68
CA HIS A 19 -30.00 -20.65 3.34
C HIS A 19 -29.98 -19.43 2.39
N CYS A 20 -28.92 -19.33 1.58
CA CYS A 20 -29.08 -19.06 0.16
C CYS A 20 -28.18 -20.00 -0.64
N GLY A 21 -28.63 -21.25 -0.76
CA GLY A 21 -28.11 -22.23 -1.71
C GLY A 21 -28.64 -21.97 -3.12
N ILE A 22 -27.71 -21.93 -4.07
CA ILE A 22 -27.70 -22.58 -5.39
C ILE A 22 -29.07 -22.84 -6.06
N LEU A 23 -29.33 -22.14 -7.17
CA LEU A 23 -29.53 -22.70 -8.53
C LEU A 23 -30.28 -21.70 -9.44
N LEU A 24 -29.67 -21.28 -10.54
CA LEU A 24 -30.34 -21.34 -11.83
C LEU A 24 -29.33 -21.72 -12.93
N SER A 25 -29.67 -22.81 -13.60
CA SER A 25 -29.03 -23.42 -14.75
C SER A 25 -29.14 -22.52 -15.99
N GLY A 26 -28.02 -22.29 -16.66
CA GLY A 26 -27.93 -21.69 -17.97
C GLY A 26 -26.46 -21.54 -18.33
N SER A 27 -26.01 -22.36 -19.26
CA SER A 27 -24.67 -22.36 -19.86
C SER A 27 -24.14 -20.94 -20.08
N ASP A 28 -23.11 -20.58 -19.32
CA ASP A 28 -21.96 -19.77 -19.73
C ASP A 28 -20.97 -19.75 -18.55
N ASP A 29 -19.73 -20.15 -18.80
CA ASP A 29 -18.60 -20.15 -17.87
C ASP A 29 -18.19 -18.72 -17.47
N PHE A 30 -19.08 -17.99 -16.80
CA PHE A 30 -18.74 -16.75 -16.16
C PHE A 30 -18.12 -17.10 -14.80
N GLU A 31 -16.79 -17.21 -14.74
CA GLU A 31 -16.02 -17.18 -13.49
C GLU A 31 -16.50 -15.98 -12.65
N GLN A 32 -17.48 -16.20 -11.77
CA GLN A 32 -17.88 -15.21 -10.79
C GLN A 32 -16.77 -15.15 -9.75
N LYS A 33 -15.75 -14.33 -10.06
CA LYS A 33 -14.61 -14.07 -9.19
C LYS A 33 -15.12 -13.67 -7.81
N THR A 34 -14.99 -14.56 -6.84
CA THR A 34 -15.33 -14.28 -5.45
C THR A 34 -14.30 -13.27 -4.92
N ASN A 35 -14.73 -12.02 -4.76
CA ASN A 35 -13.88 -10.96 -4.24
C ASN A 35 -13.57 -11.23 -2.76
N ALA A 36 -12.38 -10.83 -2.28
CA ALA A 36 -12.01 -11.07 -0.88
C ALA A 36 -13.00 -10.46 0.12
N ALA A 37 -13.73 -9.43 -0.29
CA ALA A 37 -14.77 -8.79 0.48
C ALA A 37 -16.09 -9.58 0.62
N SER A 38 -16.40 -10.55 -0.24
CA SER A 38 -17.59 -11.40 -0.10
C SER A 38 -17.35 -12.64 0.77
N CYS A 39 -16.09 -12.95 1.10
CA CYS A 39 -15.73 -14.05 2.01
C CYS A 39 -15.93 -13.69 3.49
N GLY A 40 -16.01 -14.71 4.36
CA GLY A 40 -16.16 -14.52 5.81
C GLY A 40 -15.05 -13.68 6.47
N LYS A 41 -15.33 -13.11 7.65
CA LYS A 41 -14.44 -12.18 8.38
C LYS A 41 -12.98 -12.68 8.51
N SER A 42 -12.79 -13.99 8.70
CA SER A 42 -11.46 -14.61 8.81
C SER A 42 -10.62 -14.49 7.54
N VAL A 43 -11.24 -14.65 6.36
CA VAL A 43 -10.55 -14.57 5.05
C VAL A 43 -10.09 -13.14 4.76
N LYS A 44 -10.93 -12.15 5.07
CA LYS A 44 -10.60 -10.71 4.94
C LYS A 44 -9.37 -10.33 5.75
N HIS A 45 -9.36 -10.74 7.02
CA HIS A 45 -8.26 -10.46 7.93
C HIS A 45 -6.96 -11.19 7.51
N GLY A 46 -7.09 -12.41 6.95
CA GLY A 46 -5.96 -13.15 6.38
C GLY A 46 -5.34 -12.46 5.17
N PHE A 47 -6.16 -11.93 4.26
CA PHE A 47 -5.70 -11.13 3.12
C PHE A 47 -4.94 -9.89 3.57
N TYR A 48 -5.52 -9.11 4.49
CA TYR A 48 -4.90 -7.91 5.04
C TYR A 48 -3.55 -8.18 5.68
N ARG A 49 -3.46 -9.21 6.53
CA ARG A 49 -2.20 -9.58 7.18
C ARG A 49 -1.12 -9.93 6.17
N LYS A 50 -1.46 -10.71 5.13
CA LYS A 50 -0.48 -11.08 4.07
C LYS A 50 0.06 -9.86 3.35
N VAL A 51 -0.83 -8.97 2.88
CA VAL A 51 -0.45 -7.76 2.16
C VAL A 51 0.47 -6.87 2.99
N MET A 52 0.10 -6.61 4.26
CA MET A 52 0.89 -5.73 5.13
C MET A 52 2.22 -6.34 5.55
N CYS A 53 2.27 -7.65 5.78
CA CYS A 53 3.54 -8.35 6.05
C CYS A 53 4.50 -8.25 4.86
N ILE A 54 4.00 -8.42 3.63
CA ILE A 54 4.81 -8.29 2.41
C ILE A 54 5.37 -6.86 2.29
N ILE A 55 4.51 -5.85 2.39
CA ILE A 55 4.91 -4.45 2.27
C ILE A 55 5.92 -4.07 3.37
N SER A 56 5.67 -4.50 4.60
CA SER A 56 6.57 -4.24 5.73
C SER A 56 7.94 -4.88 5.52
N PHE A 57 7.97 -6.13 5.02
CA PHE A 57 9.22 -6.79 4.64
C PHE A 57 9.94 -6.04 3.52
N GLN A 58 9.24 -5.61 2.48
CA GLN A 58 9.81 -4.85 1.36
C GLN A 58 10.50 -3.57 1.84
N PHE A 59 9.83 -2.76 2.67
CA PHE A 59 10.41 -1.51 3.16
C PHE A 59 11.58 -1.72 4.11
N LEU A 60 11.51 -2.72 4.99
CA LEU A 60 12.64 -3.07 5.85
C LEU A 60 13.85 -3.50 5.01
N PHE A 61 13.64 -4.40 4.04
CA PHE A 61 14.69 -4.89 3.17
C PHE A 61 15.34 -3.74 2.37
N ILE A 62 14.54 -2.89 1.72
CA ILE A 62 15.04 -1.72 0.98
C ILE A 62 15.83 -0.79 1.89
N THR A 63 15.32 -0.50 3.09
CA THR A 63 15.99 0.39 4.05
C THR A 63 17.35 -0.18 4.46
N THR A 64 17.44 -1.47 4.74
CA THR A 64 18.70 -2.14 5.13
C THR A 64 19.73 -2.08 4.00
N ILE A 65 19.33 -2.43 2.78
CA ILE A 65 20.23 -2.41 1.62
C ILE A 65 20.68 -0.98 1.31
N ALA A 66 19.75 -0.03 1.24
CA ALA A 66 20.08 1.36 0.94
C ALA A 66 20.99 1.99 2.00
N THR A 67 20.73 1.72 3.29
CA THR A 67 21.61 2.16 4.39
C THR A 67 23.02 1.58 4.24
N THR A 68 23.13 0.31 3.86
CA THR A 68 24.44 -0.32 3.59
C THR A 68 25.19 0.40 2.47
N PHE A 69 24.52 0.75 1.37
CA PHE A 69 25.15 1.47 0.26
C PHE A 69 25.67 2.86 0.66
N ILE A 70 24.97 3.52 1.60
CA ILE A 70 25.32 4.86 2.08
C ILE A 70 26.46 4.82 3.11
N LEU A 71 26.44 3.85 4.03
CA LEU A 71 27.41 3.77 5.13
C LEU A 71 28.77 3.22 4.70
N PHE A 72 28.84 2.43 3.63
CA PHE A 72 30.09 1.83 3.14
C PHE A 72 30.65 2.65 1.96
N PRO A 73 31.74 3.43 2.15
CA PRO A 73 32.27 4.30 1.11
C PRO A 73 32.74 3.56 -0.15
N GLY A 74 33.23 2.32 0.00
CA GLY A 74 33.64 1.48 -1.12
C GLY A 74 32.45 1.10 -2.02
N LEU A 75 31.31 0.72 -1.43
CA LEU A 75 30.08 0.42 -2.19
C LEU A 75 29.56 1.68 -2.87
N LYS A 76 29.54 2.81 -2.14
CA LYS A 76 29.16 4.12 -2.68
C LYS A 76 29.99 4.51 -3.91
N ALA A 77 31.31 4.36 -3.87
CA ALA A 77 32.18 4.68 -5.00
C ALA A 77 31.93 3.78 -6.21
N VAL A 78 31.74 2.46 -5.99
CA VAL A 78 31.47 1.50 -7.08
C VAL A 78 30.16 1.82 -7.80
N VAL A 79 29.09 2.08 -7.06
CA VAL A 79 27.77 2.34 -7.68
C VAL A 79 27.70 3.70 -8.37
N GLN A 80 28.48 4.67 -7.91
CA GLN A 80 28.62 5.97 -8.58
C GLN A 80 29.51 5.89 -9.83
N HIS A 81 30.47 4.96 -9.87
CA HIS A 81 31.31 4.75 -11.03
C HIS A 81 30.57 3.99 -12.15
N TRP A 82 29.80 2.96 -11.81
CA TRP A 82 29.05 2.14 -12.77
C TRP A 82 27.59 2.59 -12.94
N THR A 83 27.39 3.85 -13.35
CA THR A 83 26.06 4.46 -13.51
C THR A 83 25.15 3.71 -14.49
N TRP A 84 25.71 3.01 -15.49
CA TRP A 84 24.96 2.19 -16.45
C TRP A 84 24.17 1.05 -15.78
N MET A 85 24.63 0.55 -14.62
CA MET A 85 23.91 -0.47 -13.86
C MET A 85 22.58 0.05 -13.30
N LEU A 86 22.45 1.37 -13.06
CA LEU A 86 21.19 1.98 -12.66
C LEU A 86 20.16 1.91 -13.79
N THR A 87 20.58 2.20 -15.03
CA THR A 87 19.70 2.11 -16.20
C THR A 87 19.23 0.67 -16.43
N LEU A 88 20.10 -0.32 -16.26
CA LEU A 88 19.72 -1.72 -16.33
C LEU A 88 18.77 -2.14 -15.21
N ALA A 89 19.03 -1.72 -13.97
CA ALA A 89 18.14 -1.99 -12.86
C ALA A 89 16.74 -1.43 -13.12
N PHE A 90 16.65 -0.21 -13.66
CA PHE A 90 15.37 0.39 -14.03
C PHE A 90 14.64 -0.40 -15.14
N LEU A 91 15.33 -0.79 -16.20
CA LEU A 91 14.74 -1.63 -17.26
C LEU A 91 14.25 -2.97 -16.71
N PHE A 92 14.99 -3.55 -15.78
CA PHE A 92 14.62 -4.81 -15.14
C PHE A 92 13.41 -4.64 -14.20
N THR A 93 13.33 -3.55 -13.44
CA THR A 93 12.15 -3.20 -12.62
C THR A 93 10.88 -3.14 -13.47
N ILE A 94 10.92 -2.45 -14.62
CA ILE A 94 9.77 -2.36 -15.53
C ILE A 94 9.42 -3.73 -16.12
N SER A 95 10.43 -4.49 -16.54
CA SER A 95 10.23 -5.84 -17.09
C SER A 95 9.59 -6.77 -16.06
N LEU A 96 10.03 -6.71 -14.79
CA LEU A 96 9.47 -7.49 -13.69
C LEU A 96 8.05 -7.07 -13.33
N LEU A 97 7.71 -5.77 -13.41
CA LEU A 97 6.33 -5.30 -13.22
C LEU A 97 5.40 -5.91 -14.26
N ILE A 98 5.78 -5.85 -15.54
CA ILE A 98 5.02 -6.43 -16.65
C ILE A 98 4.87 -7.94 -16.44
N LEU A 99 5.97 -8.62 -16.11
CA LEU A 99 5.95 -10.06 -15.88
C LEU A 99 5.06 -10.44 -14.67
N THR A 100 5.12 -9.65 -13.60
CA THR A 100 4.26 -9.85 -12.41
C THR A 100 2.80 -9.71 -12.77
N HIS A 101 2.45 -8.77 -13.65
CA HIS A 101 1.09 -8.61 -14.15
C HIS A 101 0.60 -9.87 -14.90
N PHE A 102 1.44 -10.49 -15.73
CA PHE A 102 1.06 -11.72 -16.44
C PHE A 102 1.01 -12.97 -15.53
N TYR A 103 1.95 -13.07 -14.58
CA TYR A 103 2.10 -14.25 -13.73
C TYR A 103 1.43 -14.12 -12.35
N HIS A 104 0.60 -13.10 -12.11
CA HIS A 104 0.03 -12.80 -10.79
C HIS A 104 -0.76 -13.96 -10.16
N LYS A 105 -1.42 -14.79 -10.98
CA LYS A 105 -2.23 -15.94 -10.52
C LYS A 105 -1.42 -17.22 -10.29
N ARG A 106 -0.15 -17.29 -10.75
CA ARG A 106 0.67 -18.50 -10.65
C ARG A 106 1.52 -18.48 -9.39
N HIS A 107 1.09 -19.22 -8.38
CA HIS A 107 1.90 -19.49 -7.20
C HIS A 107 2.88 -20.65 -7.46
N PRO A 108 4.15 -20.60 -7.02
CA PRO A 108 4.83 -19.55 -6.23
C PRO A 108 5.55 -18.48 -7.06
N GLN A 109 5.42 -18.51 -8.39
CA GLN A 109 6.14 -17.61 -9.30
C GLN A 109 5.87 -16.14 -8.99
N ASN A 110 4.63 -15.79 -8.68
CA ASN A 110 4.23 -14.43 -8.30
C ASN A 110 5.03 -13.84 -7.11
N ILE A 111 5.33 -14.63 -6.09
CA ILE A 111 6.14 -14.19 -4.93
C ILE A 111 7.60 -14.03 -5.32
N LEU A 112 8.15 -14.96 -6.13
CA LEU A 112 9.53 -14.87 -6.58
C LEU A 112 9.76 -13.62 -7.44
N LEU A 113 8.84 -13.32 -8.35
CA LEU A 113 8.87 -12.12 -9.17
C LEU A 113 8.80 -10.85 -8.32
N LEU A 114 7.91 -10.83 -7.31
CA LEU A 114 7.81 -9.73 -6.37
C LEU A 114 9.10 -9.52 -5.57
N PHE A 115 9.75 -10.62 -5.15
CA PHE A 115 11.01 -10.56 -4.41
C PHE A 115 12.16 -10.05 -5.29
N LEU A 116 12.29 -10.54 -6.52
CA LEU A 116 13.27 -10.03 -7.49
C LEU A 116 13.05 -8.53 -7.76
N TRP A 117 11.78 -8.13 -7.89
CA TRP A 117 11.44 -6.73 -8.07
C TRP A 117 11.85 -5.88 -6.87
N THR A 118 11.63 -6.40 -5.66
CA THR A 118 12.07 -5.76 -4.41
C THR A 118 13.58 -5.60 -4.34
N ILE A 119 14.37 -6.56 -4.85
CA ILE A 119 15.84 -6.45 -4.93
C ILE A 119 16.26 -5.31 -5.86
N CYS A 120 15.62 -5.20 -7.02
CA CYS A 120 15.93 -4.14 -7.99
C CYS A 120 15.54 -2.76 -7.47
N GLU A 121 14.42 -2.64 -6.77
CA GLU A 121 14.04 -1.42 -6.05
C GLU A 121 15.03 -1.10 -4.92
N ALA A 122 15.45 -2.09 -4.12
CA ALA A 122 16.44 -1.89 -3.07
C ALA A 122 17.79 -1.39 -3.61
N TYR A 123 18.24 -1.97 -4.72
CA TYR A 123 19.44 -1.50 -5.43
C TYR A 123 19.25 -0.06 -5.92
N THR A 124 18.16 0.23 -6.61
CA THR A 124 17.85 1.56 -7.15
C THR A 124 17.82 2.60 -6.03
N ALA A 125 17.11 2.34 -4.94
CA ALA A 125 17.05 3.20 -3.76
C ALA A 125 18.43 3.41 -3.12
N GLY A 126 19.28 2.37 -3.04
CA GLY A 126 20.64 2.48 -2.53
C GLY A 126 21.55 3.34 -3.41
N VAL A 127 21.46 3.17 -4.73
CA VAL A 127 22.20 4.02 -5.69
C VAL A 127 21.72 5.47 -5.59
N PHE A 128 20.41 5.74 -5.59
CA PHE A 128 19.88 7.09 -5.40
C PHE A 128 20.33 7.69 -4.06
N GLY A 129 20.21 6.95 -2.97
CA GLY A 129 20.67 7.36 -1.65
C GLY A 129 22.17 7.70 -1.63
N SER A 130 23.00 7.07 -2.47
CA SER A 130 24.42 7.42 -2.54
C SER A 130 24.68 8.88 -2.99
N TYR A 131 23.77 9.47 -3.78
CA TYR A 131 23.90 10.83 -4.33
C TYR A 131 23.37 11.94 -3.40
N PHE A 132 22.60 11.59 -2.38
CA PHE A 132 22.02 12.56 -1.45
C PHE A 132 22.76 12.57 -0.10
N ASP A 133 22.53 13.64 0.67
CA ASP A 133 23.09 13.75 2.02
C ASP A 133 22.51 12.68 2.95
N THR A 134 23.41 12.02 3.69
CA THR A 134 23.05 10.95 4.65
C THR A 134 21.99 11.40 5.64
N PHE A 135 22.04 12.66 6.10
CA PHE A 135 21.06 13.20 7.02
C PHE A 135 19.65 13.29 6.41
N VAL A 136 19.53 13.74 5.16
CA VAL A 136 18.24 13.85 4.45
C VAL A 136 17.62 12.47 4.27
N ILE A 137 18.45 11.50 3.90
CA ILE A 137 18.02 10.13 3.68
C ILE A 137 17.60 9.46 4.99
N ALA A 138 18.35 9.66 6.08
CA ALA A 138 18.02 9.14 7.39
C ALA A 138 16.64 9.64 7.88
N GLN A 139 16.32 10.92 7.65
CA GLN A 139 15.00 11.47 7.96
C GLN A 139 13.88 10.80 7.17
N VAL A 140 14.10 10.53 5.88
CA VAL A 140 13.10 9.85 5.04
C VAL A 140 12.92 8.41 5.49
N PHE A 141 13.98 7.65 5.74
CA PHE A 141 13.86 6.29 6.29
C PHE A 141 13.16 6.24 7.64
N PHE A 142 13.42 7.21 8.52
CA PHE A 142 12.72 7.32 9.80
C PHE A 142 11.21 7.56 9.61
N LEU A 143 10.83 8.47 8.72
CA LEU A 143 9.42 8.70 8.38
C LEU A 143 8.78 7.46 7.76
N MET A 144 9.52 6.72 6.93
CA MET A 144 9.04 5.47 6.34
C MET A 144 8.74 4.40 7.37
N ALA A 145 9.62 4.26 8.37
CA ALA A 145 9.42 3.33 9.46
C ALA A 145 8.16 3.69 10.26
N ILE A 146 7.96 4.98 10.59
CA ILE A 146 6.76 5.44 11.29
C ILE A 146 5.50 5.13 10.49
N VAL A 147 5.44 5.51 9.21
CA VAL A 147 4.27 5.27 8.35
C VAL A 147 3.97 3.77 8.25
N THR A 148 5.00 2.95 8.05
CA THR A 148 4.86 1.49 7.96
C THR A 148 4.33 0.89 9.27
N ILE A 149 4.84 1.34 10.43
CA ILE A 149 4.38 0.90 11.75
C ILE A 149 2.94 1.36 12.01
N CYS A 150 2.62 2.63 11.73
CA CYS A 150 1.25 3.16 11.86
C CYS A 150 0.26 2.37 11.00
N LEU A 151 0.62 2.07 9.75
CA LEU A 151 -0.19 1.25 8.85
C LEU A 151 -0.32 -0.18 9.35
N LEU A 152 0.77 -0.79 9.85
CA LEU A 152 0.75 -2.14 10.41
C LEU A 152 -0.19 -2.23 11.62
N ILE A 153 -0.06 -1.29 12.58
CA ILE A 153 -0.94 -1.19 13.74
C ILE A 153 -2.38 -0.98 13.28
N TYR A 154 -2.62 -0.03 12.37
CA TYR A 154 -3.96 0.21 11.84
C TYR A 154 -4.56 -1.08 11.29
N THR A 155 -3.85 -1.84 10.45
CA THR A 155 -4.41 -3.06 9.87
C THR A 155 -4.64 -4.17 10.91
N LEU A 156 -3.80 -4.26 11.95
CA LEU A 156 -3.99 -5.23 13.03
C LEU A 156 -5.19 -4.92 13.94
N PHE A 157 -5.51 -3.64 14.13
CA PHE A 157 -6.59 -3.20 15.03
C PHE A 157 -7.87 -2.77 14.30
N SER A 158 -7.82 -2.50 12.99
CA SER A 158 -8.94 -1.97 12.24
C SER A 158 -10.00 -3.04 11.96
N LYS A 159 -11.22 -2.76 12.45
CA LYS A 159 -12.45 -3.51 12.14
C LYS A 159 -13.23 -2.90 10.97
N SER A 160 -12.63 -2.00 10.20
CA SER A 160 -13.40 -0.93 9.58
C SER A 160 -14.00 -1.22 8.20
N ASN A 161 -15.25 -0.81 8.03
CA ASN A 161 -16.02 -0.74 6.78
C ASN A 161 -16.07 0.71 6.25
N VAL A 162 -14.92 1.41 6.14
CA VAL A 162 -14.93 2.82 5.67
C VAL A 162 -15.09 2.87 4.15
N LYS A 163 -16.20 3.45 3.68
CA LYS A 163 -16.45 3.74 2.26
C LYS A 163 -16.26 5.24 2.00
N ILE A 164 -15.07 5.65 1.61
CA ILE A 164 -14.77 6.96 1.01
C ILE A 164 -15.12 6.89 -0.50
N SER A 165 -15.57 8.00 -1.12
CA SER A 165 -15.94 8.00 -2.55
C SER A 165 -14.74 8.34 -3.45
N LEU A 166 -14.72 7.86 -4.69
CA LEU A 166 -13.65 8.19 -5.65
C LEU A 166 -13.54 9.72 -5.88
N ALA A 167 -14.68 10.42 -5.88
CA ALA A 167 -14.75 11.88 -6.01
C ALA A 167 -14.03 12.62 -4.88
N SER A 168 -14.16 12.14 -3.63
CA SER A 168 -13.45 12.74 -2.50
C SER A 168 -11.93 12.60 -2.58
N LYS A 169 -11.42 11.54 -3.23
CA LYS A 169 -9.98 11.41 -3.50
C LYS A 169 -9.50 12.38 -4.55
N PHE A 170 -10.26 12.52 -5.63
CA PHE A 170 -9.91 13.41 -6.73
C PHE A 170 -9.89 14.87 -6.25
N ALA A 171 -10.89 15.27 -5.47
CA ALA A 171 -10.93 16.57 -4.82
C ALA A 171 -9.69 16.81 -3.93
N PHE A 172 -9.23 15.80 -3.18
CA PHE A 172 -8.02 15.91 -2.39
C PHE A 172 -6.76 16.11 -3.22
N ILE A 173 -6.57 15.35 -4.30
CA ILE A 173 -5.40 15.51 -5.20
C ILE A 173 -5.37 16.94 -5.76
N ILE A 174 -6.54 17.50 -6.12
CA ILE A 174 -6.66 18.88 -6.58
C ILE A 174 -6.28 19.87 -5.47
N ILE A 175 -6.78 19.68 -4.24
CA ILE A 175 -6.43 20.54 -3.10
C ILE A 175 -4.93 20.50 -2.84
N LEU A 176 -4.31 19.32 -2.88
CA LEU A 176 -2.87 19.17 -2.70
C LEU A 176 -2.07 19.86 -3.82
N LEU A 177 -2.52 19.72 -5.06
CA LEU A 177 -1.89 20.35 -6.23
C LEU A 177 -2.00 21.88 -6.15
N PHE A 178 -3.16 22.40 -5.75
CA PHE A 178 -3.36 23.83 -5.55
C PHE A 178 -2.56 24.35 -4.35
N SER A 179 -2.46 23.57 -3.27
CA SER A 179 -1.63 23.89 -2.10
C SER A 179 -0.14 23.97 -2.47
N CYS A 180 0.34 23.07 -3.34
CA CYS A 180 1.70 23.10 -3.86
C CYS A 180 1.95 24.33 -4.75
N MET A 181 0.99 24.69 -5.62
CA MET A 181 1.06 25.91 -6.45
C MET A 181 1.05 27.19 -5.61
N LEU A 182 0.22 27.24 -4.57
CA LEU A 182 0.13 28.37 -3.64
C LEU A 182 1.43 28.55 -2.86
N GLN A 183 2.07 27.44 -2.48
CA GLN A 183 3.33 27.45 -1.73
C GLN A 183 4.52 27.99 -2.54
N LEU A 184 4.56 27.75 -3.87
CA LEU A 184 5.56 28.36 -4.77
C LEU A 184 5.54 29.89 -4.72
N TYR A 185 4.39 30.49 -4.39
CA TYR A 185 4.23 31.93 -4.34
C TYR A 185 4.46 32.53 -2.94
N LEU A 186 4.11 31.80 -1.87
CA LEU A 186 4.10 32.34 -0.50
C LEU A 186 5.41 32.11 0.30
N GLN A 187 6.21 31.09 -0.01
CA GLN A 187 7.54 30.83 0.60
C GLN A 187 7.62 30.96 2.15
N LEU A 188 6.53 30.67 2.87
CA LEU A 188 6.48 30.76 4.34
C LEU A 188 6.82 29.40 4.98
N GLU A 189 8.00 29.28 5.60
CA GLU A 189 8.51 28.03 6.19
C GLU A 189 7.51 27.29 7.10
N VAL A 190 6.76 28.03 7.94
CA VAL A 190 5.76 27.44 8.86
C VAL A 190 4.57 26.87 8.10
N ALA A 191 4.10 27.56 7.05
CA ALA A 191 3.00 27.09 6.22
C ALA A 191 3.41 25.81 5.46
N GLU A 192 4.66 25.72 5.01
CA GLU A 192 5.20 24.54 4.32
C GLU A 192 5.20 23.30 5.21
N LEU A 193 5.62 23.45 6.46
CA LEU A 193 5.63 22.37 7.44
C LEU A 193 4.22 21.85 7.69
N VAL A 194 3.26 22.76 7.92
CA VAL A 194 1.86 22.43 8.20
C VAL A 194 1.20 21.72 7.02
N ILE A 195 1.38 22.24 5.80
CA ILE A 195 0.85 21.64 4.57
C ILE A 195 1.41 20.22 4.39
N ALA A 196 2.70 20.01 4.66
CA ALA A 196 3.32 18.70 4.53
C ALA A 196 2.80 17.68 5.56
N PHE A 197 2.56 18.11 6.81
CA PHE A 197 1.94 17.24 7.82
C PHE A 197 0.51 16.87 7.44
N ILE A 198 -0.28 17.85 6.96
CA ILE A 198 -1.65 17.62 6.48
C ILE A 198 -1.63 16.64 5.28
N ALA A 199 -0.72 16.84 4.32
CA ALA A 199 -0.53 15.98 3.17
C ALA A 199 -0.19 14.54 3.58
N ALA A 200 0.76 14.35 4.51
CA ALA A 200 1.17 13.04 4.98
C ALA A 200 0.06 12.30 5.73
N PHE A 201 -0.68 13.01 6.59
CA PHE A 201 -1.84 12.47 7.29
C PHE A 201 -2.92 12.00 6.31
N LEU A 202 -3.26 12.85 5.33
CA LEU A 202 -4.26 12.52 4.32
C LEU A 202 -3.82 11.36 3.43
N PHE A 203 -2.56 11.32 2.99
CA PHE A 203 -2.02 10.17 2.25
C PHE A 203 -2.12 8.85 3.02
N THR A 204 -1.90 8.90 4.34
CA THR A 204 -2.06 7.71 5.20
C THR A 204 -3.51 7.22 5.20
N VAL A 205 -4.49 8.14 5.23
CA VAL A 205 -5.92 7.81 5.09
C VAL A 205 -6.25 7.25 3.69
N PHE A 206 -5.62 7.74 2.63
CA PHE A 206 -5.81 7.20 1.28
C PHE A 206 -5.26 5.78 1.16
N ILE A 207 -4.06 5.50 1.66
CA ILE A 207 -3.48 4.15 1.65
C ILE A 207 -4.41 3.15 2.34
N ILE A 208 -4.98 3.54 3.49
CA ILE A 208 -5.98 2.73 4.20
C ILE A 208 -7.20 2.45 3.32
N TYR A 209 -7.68 3.47 2.61
CA TYR A 209 -8.84 3.29 1.74
C TYR A 209 -8.50 2.46 0.50
N ASP A 210 -7.35 2.66 -0.13
CA ASP A 210 -6.92 1.87 -1.29
C ASP A 210 -6.77 0.41 -0.91
N LEU A 211 -6.28 0.13 0.30
CA LEU A 211 -6.24 -1.21 0.87
C LEU A 211 -7.65 -1.81 1.02
N ASN A 212 -8.62 -1.04 1.53
CA ASN A 212 -10.02 -1.48 1.60
C ASN A 212 -10.61 -1.72 0.20
N ALA A 213 -10.37 -0.81 -0.76
CA ALA A 213 -10.91 -0.88 -2.11
C ALA A 213 -10.34 -2.07 -2.91
N LEU A 214 -9.06 -2.39 -2.72
CA LEU A 214 -8.42 -3.56 -3.31
C LEU A 214 -9.07 -4.86 -2.86
N MET A 215 -9.53 -4.96 -1.60
CA MET A 215 -10.26 -6.14 -1.12
C MET A 215 -11.58 -6.38 -1.87
N TYR A 216 -12.26 -5.33 -2.32
CA TYR A 216 -13.50 -5.45 -3.08
C TYR A 216 -13.27 -5.82 -4.55
N LYS A 217 -12.06 -5.62 -5.07
CA LYS A 217 -11.72 -5.84 -6.49
C LYS A 217 -10.92 -7.12 -6.76
N LEU A 218 -10.18 -7.59 -5.76
CA LEU A 218 -9.25 -8.71 -5.89
C LEU A 218 -9.74 -9.92 -5.12
N SER A 219 -9.44 -11.10 -5.65
CA SER A 219 -9.63 -12.35 -4.93
C SER A 219 -8.59 -12.50 -3.81
N PRO A 220 -8.88 -13.25 -2.72
CA PRO A 220 -7.95 -13.44 -1.61
C PRO A 220 -6.56 -13.97 -2.01
N GLU A 221 -6.49 -14.64 -3.16
CA GLU A 221 -5.29 -15.25 -3.72
C GLU A 221 -4.40 -14.24 -4.47
N GLU A 222 -4.93 -13.07 -4.84
CA GLU A 222 -4.25 -12.03 -5.61
C GLU A 222 -3.57 -10.98 -4.71
N TYR A 223 -3.19 -11.36 -3.50
CA TYR A 223 -2.56 -10.48 -2.51
C TYR A 223 -1.23 -9.88 -3.00
N VAL A 224 -0.52 -10.52 -3.95
CA VAL A 224 0.71 -9.97 -4.56
C VAL A 224 0.42 -8.69 -5.34
N VAL A 225 -0.66 -8.67 -6.13
CA VAL A 225 -1.06 -7.49 -6.91
C VAL A 225 -1.53 -6.37 -5.98
N ALA A 226 -2.27 -6.72 -4.93
CA ALA A 226 -2.68 -5.75 -3.91
C ALA A 226 -1.47 -5.13 -3.19
N SER A 227 -0.47 -5.95 -2.86
CA SER A 227 0.76 -5.50 -2.21
C SER A 227 1.54 -4.56 -3.12
N LEU A 228 1.66 -4.89 -4.41
CA LEU A 228 2.34 -4.06 -5.40
C LEU A 228 1.66 -2.70 -5.59
N ALA A 229 0.32 -2.69 -5.71
CA ALA A 229 -0.44 -1.45 -5.86
C ALA A 229 -0.25 -0.52 -4.66
N LEU A 230 -0.41 -1.04 -3.44
CA LEU A 230 -0.21 -0.24 -2.23
C LEU A 230 1.22 0.20 -2.02
N TYR A 231 2.20 -0.63 -2.38
CA TYR A 231 3.59 -0.23 -2.33
C TYR A 231 3.84 1.01 -3.20
N LEU A 232 3.27 1.06 -4.42
CA LEU A 232 3.44 2.22 -5.31
C LEU A 232 2.79 3.48 -4.73
N ASP A 233 1.60 3.36 -4.12
CA ASP A 233 0.95 4.48 -3.43
C ASP A 233 1.81 5.00 -2.27
N ILE A 234 2.42 4.10 -1.51
CA ILE A 234 3.31 4.43 -0.41
C ILE A 234 4.63 5.06 -0.92
N ILE A 235 5.25 4.55 -2.00
CA ILE A 235 6.42 5.18 -2.62
C ILE A 235 6.12 6.61 -3.07
N TYR A 236 4.94 6.84 -3.64
CA TYR A 236 4.58 8.18 -4.08
C TYR A 236 4.51 9.18 -2.92
N LEU A 237 3.95 8.76 -1.77
CA LEU A 237 4.02 9.54 -0.52
C LEU A 237 5.48 9.86 -0.15
N PHE A 238 6.37 8.88 -0.25
CA PHE A 238 7.78 9.10 0.10
C PHE A 238 8.52 10.02 -0.85
N LEU A 239 8.27 9.94 -2.15
CA LEU A 239 8.84 10.88 -3.12
C LEU A 239 8.35 12.30 -2.87
N LEU A 240 7.08 12.48 -2.49
CA LEU A 240 6.53 13.78 -2.11
C LEU A 240 7.26 14.36 -0.89
N LEU A 241 7.44 13.55 0.17
CA LEU A 241 8.15 13.95 1.39
C LEU A 241 9.64 14.22 1.14
N PHE A 242 10.29 13.39 0.34
CA PHE A 242 11.70 13.52 -0.03
C PHE A 242 11.96 14.79 -0.85
N LYS A 243 11.12 15.06 -1.86
CA LYS A 243 11.19 16.28 -2.67
C LYS A 243 11.06 17.53 -1.78
N ARG A 244 10.15 17.51 -0.80
CA ARG A 244 10.02 18.59 0.19
C ARG A 244 11.30 18.77 1.02
N ASN A 245 11.82 17.71 1.64
CA ASN A 245 13.01 17.81 2.50
C ASN A 245 14.23 18.38 1.76
N ASN A 246 14.37 18.10 0.46
CA ASN A 246 15.44 18.67 -0.36
C ASN A 246 15.17 20.12 -0.80
N PHE A 247 13.92 20.54 -0.94
CA PHE A 247 13.56 21.91 -1.29
C PHE A 247 13.77 22.88 -0.12
N VAL A 248 13.36 22.50 1.11
CA VAL A 248 13.48 23.34 2.32
C VAL A 248 14.93 23.70 2.70
N ARG A 249 15.93 23.02 2.13
CA ARG A 249 17.35 23.25 2.44
C ARG A 249 18.13 24.05 1.40
N LYS A 250 17.52 24.40 0.26
CA LYS A 250 18.13 25.27 -0.74
C LYS A 250 17.62 26.69 -0.58
#